data_AF-A0A8I1U986-F1
#
_entry.id   AF-A0A8I1U986-F1
#
_cell.length_a   1.000
_cell.length_b   1.000
_cell.length_c   1.000
_cell.angle_alpha   90.00
_cell.angle_beta   90.00
_cell.angle_gamma   90.00
#
_symmetry.space_group_name_H-M   'P 1'
#
loop_
_entity.id
_entity.type
_entity.pdbx_description
1 polymer ?
#
loop_
_entity_poly.entity_id
_entity_poly.type
_entity_poly.pdbx_seq_one_letter_code
_entity_poly.pdbx_strand_id
1 'polypeptide(L)'
;MGPTPVKLSFRATISRAGAEPVTVSVIGRTAWAILSLMRAGKRGCTPIDRPAPRWSDYVFKARGIGFNIETVHEGHEGSFAGHHARYVLHDAVTVSGGTLTDYLASPEGRREFPDASFARAA
;
A
#
# COMPACT_ATOMS: atom_id res chain seq x y z
N MET A 1 -15.52 24.99 -8.47
CA MET A 1 -15.52 23.98 -7.38
C MET A 1 -15.26 22.63 -8.03
N GLY A 2 -14.04 22.13 -7.97
CA GLY A 2 -13.71 20.81 -8.54
C GLY A 2 -14.37 19.69 -7.72
N PRO A 3 -14.54 18.48 -8.27
CA PRO A 3 -15.04 17.35 -7.50
C PRO A 3 -14.15 17.12 -6.27
N THR A 4 -14.77 16.89 -5.11
CA THR A 4 -14.04 16.51 -3.89
C THR A 4 -13.22 15.26 -4.16
N PRO A 5 -11.90 15.24 -3.86
CA PRO A 5 -11.09 14.05 -4.08
C PRO A 5 -11.67 12.88 -3.28
N VAL A 6 -11.87 11.76 -3.96
CA VAL A 6 -12.39 10.52 -3.35
C VAL A 6 -11.37 10.03 -2.34
N LYS A 7 -11.73 10.01 -1.05
CA LYS A 7 -10.85 9.44 -0.03
C LYS A 7 -10.81 7.93 -0.21
N LEU A 8 -9.65 7.38 -0.56
CA LEU A 8 -9.44 5.93 -0.74
C LEU A 8 -9.78 5.15 0.55
N SER A 9 -10.57 4.09 0.41
CA SER A 9 -10.90 3.16 1.49
C SER A 9 -11.31 1.79 0.92
N PHE A 10 -11.02 0.72 1.65
CA PHE A 10 -11.45 -0.64 1.34
C PHE A 10 -11.34 -1.55 2.57
N ARG A 11 -11.94 -2.74 2.47
CA ARG A 11 -11.61 -3.87 3.33
C ARG A 11 -10.49 -4.68 2.72
N ALA A 12 -9.49 -5.02 3.53
CA ALA A 12 -8.41 -5.92 3.16
C ALA A 12 -8.60 -7.24 3.91
N THR A 13 -8.54 -8.36 3.19
CA THR A 13 -8.48 -9.69 3.78
C THR A 13 -7.04 -10.17 3.71
N ILE A 14 -6.48 -10.45 4.88
CA ILE A 14 -5.10 -10.86 5.09
C ILE A 14 -5.08 -12.38 5.30
N SER A 15 -4.40 -13.11 4.42
CA SER A 15 -4.30 -14.57 4.44
C SER A 15 -2.87 -15.01 4.72
N ARG A 16 -2.71 -15.98 5.64
CA ARG A 16 -1.42 -16.56 6.04
C ARG A 16 -1.54 -18.09 6.10
N ALA A 17 -0.47 -18.80 5.79
CA ALA A 17 -0.46 -20.25 5.86
C ALA A 17 -0.74 -20.73 7.30
N GLY A 18 -1.75 -21.59 7.45
CA GLY A 18 -2.11 -22.18 8.75
C GLY A 18 -2.85 -21.24 9.71
N ALA A 19 -3.33 -20.08 9.26
CA ALA A 19 -4.15 -19.17 10.06
C ALA A 19 -5.43 -18.78 9.33
N GLU A 20 -6.49 -18.54 10.10
CA GLU A 20 -7.75 -18.01 9.58
C GLU A 20 -7.56 -16.61 8.98
N PRO A 21 -8.12 -16.33 7.78
CA PRO A 21 -8.03 -15.01 7.18
C PRO A 21 -8.67 -13.93 8.05
N VAL A 22 -7.99 -12.79 8.18
CA VAL A 22 -8.48 -11.65 8.97
C VAL A 22 -8.87 -10.52 8.03
N THR A 23 -10.07 -9.95 8.23
CA THR A 23 -10.55 -8.81 7.44
C THR A 23 -10.48 -7.52 8.25
N VAL A 24 -9.86 -6.49 7.68
CA VAL A 24 -9.64 -5.18 8.33
C VAL A 24 -10.05 -4.03 7.41
N SER A 25 -10.48 -2.92 7.99
CA SER A 25 -10.75 -1.69 7.24
C SER A 25 -9.49 -0.83 7.14
N VAL A 26 -9.19 -0.36 5.94
CA VAL A 26 -8.04 0.54 5.68
C VAL A 26 -8.48 1.75 4.89
N ILE A 27 -7.90 2.92 5.21
CA ILE A 27 -8.32 4.21 4.66
C ILE A 27 -7.13 5.12 4.36
N GLY A 28 -7.35 6.09 3.46
CA GLY A 28 -6.45 7.20 3.16
C GLY A 28 -5.04 6.75 2.73
N ARG A 29 -4.01 7.38 3.30
CA ARG A 29 -2.62 7.10 2.95
C ARG A 29 -2.13 5.71 3.38
N THR A 30 -2.70 5.14 4.44
CA THR A 30 -2.44 3.73 4.79
C THR A 30 -2.97 2.80 3.70
N ALA A 31 -4.20 3.03 3.21
CA ALA A 31 -4.77 2.27 2.10
C ALA A 31 -3.94 2.41 0.81
N TRP A 32 -3.49 3.63 0.49
CA TRP A 32 -2.60 3.88 -0.66
C TRP A 32 -1.26 3.14 -0.52
N ALA A 33 -0.68 3.08 0.68
CA ALA A 33 0.57 2.37 0.93
C ALA A 33 0.39 0.86 0.74
N ILE A 34 -0.71 0.28 1.21
CA ILE A 34 -1.04 -1.14 1.00
C ILE A 34 -1.16 -1.45 -0.50
N LEU A 35 -1.93 -0.67 -1.28
CA LEU A 35 -2.03 -0.89 -2.74
C LEU A 35 -0.68 -0.75 -3.45
N SER A 36 0.16 0.19 -3.01
CA SER A 36 1.51 0.35 -3.56
C SER A 36 2.39 -0.87 -3.29
N LEU A 37 2.35 -1.40 -2.07
CA LEU A 37 3.10 -2.60 -1.70
C LEU A 37 2.57 -3.85 -2.42
N MET A 38 1.25 -4.01 -2.52
CA MET A 38 0.62 -5.08 -3.31
C MET A 38 1.09 -5.03 -4.77
N ARG A 39 1.11 -3.84 -5.39
CA ARG A 39 1.58 -3.66 -6.77
C ARG A 39 3.07 -3.94 -6.94
N ALA A 40 3.89 -3.60 -5.94
CA ALA A 40 5.31 -3.86 -5.98
C ALA A 40 5.66 -5.33 -5.74
N GLY A 41 4.80 -6.06 -5.02
CA GLY A 41 5.03 -7.44 -4.63
C GLY A 41 6.33 -7.59 -3.85
N LYS A 42 7.06 -8.67 -4.13
CA LYS A 42 8.34 -8.99 -3.46
C LYS A 42 9.45 -7.96 -3.69
N ARG A 43 9.35 -7.12 -4.73
CA ARG A 43 10.30 -6.02 -4.96
C ARG A 43 10.17 -4.92 -3.90
N GLY A 44 9.01 -4.81 -3.24
CA GLY A 44 8.75 -3.78 -2.26
C GLY A 44 8.76 -2.35 -2.81
N CYS A 45 8.51 -1.39 -1.94
CA CYS A 45 8.55 0.04 -2.26
C CYS A 45 9.61 0.75 -1.43
N THR A 46 10.41 1.59 -2.09
CA THR A 46 11.23 2.61 -1.43
C THR A 46 10.59 3.99 -1.67
N PRO A 47 10.71 4.95 -0.72
CA PRO A 47 10.35 6.34 -0.96
C PRO A 47 11.00 6.97 -2.20
N ILE A 48 12.10 6.39 -2.71
CA ILE A 48 12.77 6.83 -3.94
C ILE A 48 11.91 6.50 -5.17
N ASP A 49 11.46 5.26 -5.31
CA ASP A 49 10.65 4.77 -6.44
C ASP A 49 9.21 5.28 -6.39
N ARG A 50 8.68 5.50 -5.18
CA ARG A 50 7.30 5.93 -4.92
C ARG A 50 7.31 7.07 -3.88
N PRO A 51 7.59 8.32 -4.27
CA PRO A 51 7.69 9.43 -3.32
C PRO A 51 6.39 9.68 -2.57
N ALA A 52 6.48 9.76 -1.23
CA ALA A 52 5.39 10.21 -0.37
C ALA A 52 5.97 10.79 0.93
N PRO A 53 5.30 11.77 1.57
CA PRO A 53 5.91 12.55 2.64
C PRO A 53 6.24 11.75 3.91
N ARG A 54 5.55 10.62 4.18
CA ARG A 54 5.71 9.86 5.44
C ARG A 54 5.47 8.35 5.29
N TRP A 55 6.28 7.67 4.47
CA TRP A 55 6.19 6.22 4.32
C TRP A 55 6.25 5.44 5.64
N SER A 56 7.16 5.83 6.54
CA SER A 56 7.33 5.18 7.84
C SER A 56 6.06 5.22 8.70
N ASP A 57 5.34 6.36 8.72
CA ASP A 57 4.06 6.51 9.42
C ASP A 57 2.97 5.60 8.83
N TYR A 58 2.91 5.50 7.49
CA TYR A 58 1.91 4.67 6.82
C TYR A 58 2.15 3.18 7.12
N VAL A 59 3.41 2.76 7.07
CA VAL A 59 3.82 1.39 7.39
C VAL A 59 3.64 1.08 8.88
N PHE A 60 3.96 2.02 9.76
CA PHE A 60 3.71 1.87 11.20
C PHE A 60 2.23 1.62 11.48
N LYS A 61 1.34 2.43 10.89
CA LYS A 61 -0.12 2.25 11.01
C LYS A 61 -0.60 0.93 10.42
N ALA A 62 -0.08 0.53 9.25
CA ALA A 62 -0.42 -0.75 8.63
C ALA A 62 -0.01 -1.93 9.54
N ARG A 63 1.19 -1.90 10.13
CA ARG A 63 1.62 -2.92 11.10
C ARG A 63 0.69 -2.97 12.31
N GLY A 64 0.28 -1.81 12.83
CA GLY A 64 -0.69 -1.72 13.94
C GLY A 64 -2.08 -2.30 13.60
N ILE A 65 -2.47 -2.29 12.33
CA ILE A 65 -3.71 -2.94 11.84
C ILE A 65 -3.52 -4.46 11.67
N GLY A 66 -2.28 -4.92 11.59
CA GLY A 66 -1.93 -6.34 11.52
C GLY A 66 -1.32 -6.79 10.21
N PHE A 67 -0.84 -5.89 9.34
CA PHE A 67 -0.09 -6.29 8.14
C PHE A 67 1.37 -6.64 8.46
N ASN A 68 1.86 -7.75 7.89
CA ASN A 68 3.25 -8.16 7.97
C ASN A 68 4.07 -7.47 6.87
N ILE A 69 4.69 -6.35 7.25
CA ILE A 69 5.53 -5.54 6.37
C ILE A 69 6.94 -5.51 6.95
N GLU A 70 7.93 -5.94 6.18
CA GLU A 70 9.34 -5.85 6.52
C GLU A 70 9.92 -4.48 6.11
N THR A 71 10.90 -3.99 6.86
CA THR A 71 11.77 -2.87 6.45
C THR A 71 13.16 -3.42 6.15
N VAL A 72 13.53 -3.46 4.88
CA VAL A 72 14.88 -3.75 4.41
C VAL A 72 15.64 -2.43 4.34
N HIS A 73 16.86 -2.40 4.89
CA HIS A 73 17.73 -1.22 4.82
C HIS A 73 18.63 -1.35 3.58
N GLU A 74 18.40 -0.51 2.58
CA GLU A 74 19.22 -0.46 1.37
C GLU A 74 20.22 0.68 1.49
N GLY A 75 21.51 0.35 1.44
CA GLY A 75 22.57 1.34 1.35
C GLY A 75 22.59 1.98 -0.03
N HIS A 76 22.96 3.25 -0.09
CA HIS A 76 23.29 3.91 -1.35
C HIS A 76 24.59 4.71 -1.20
N GLU A 77 25.36 4.76 -2.29
CA GLU A 77 26.64 5.45 -2.37
C GLU A 77 26.48 6.89 -2.92
N GLY A 78 27.59 7.62 -3.02
CA GLY A 78 27.66 8.99 -3.54
C GLY A 78 27.81 10.07 -2.46
N SER A 79 27.69 11.35 -2.85
CA SER A 79 27.97 12.52 -1.98
C SER A 79 27.05 12.64 -0.76
N PHE A 80 25.95 11.89 -0.74
CA PHE A 80 25.01 11.82 0.38
C PHE A 80 24.80 10.37 0.82
N ALA A 81 25.88 9.58 0.91
CA ALA A 81 25.81 8.17 1.28
C ALA A 81 25.00 7.94 2.57
N GLY A 82 24.16 6.91 2.56
CA GLY A 82 23.25 6.61 3.66
C GLY A 82 22.44 5.35 3.40
N HIS A 83 21.47 5.09 4.28
CA HIS A 83 20.52 4.00 4.12
C HIS A 83 19.13 4.56 3.92
N HIS A 84 18.36 3.90 3.06
CA HIS A 84 16.94 4.15 2.94
C HIS A 84 16.15 2.86 3.13
N ALA A 85 14.89 3.01 3.53
CA ALA A 85 14.01 1.88 3.75
C ALA A 85 13.39 1.41 2.42
N ARG A 86 13.44 0.10 2.17
CA ARG A 86 12.54 -0.61 1.27
C ARG A 86 11.54 -1.42 2.09
N TYR A 87 10.27 -1.21 1.83
CA TYR A 87 9.19 -1.89 2.54
C TYR A 87 8.66 -3.04 1.68
N VAL A 88 8.54 -4.23 2.26
CA VAL A 88 8.06 -5.44 1.57
C VAL A 88 6.87 -6.00 2.31
N LEU A 89 5.74 -6.18 1.61
CA LEU A 89 4.56 -6.84 2.16
C LEU A 89 4.69 -8.35 1.96
N HIS A 90 4.64 -9.10 3.06
CA HIS A 90 4.77 -10.57 3.06
C HIS A 90 3.43 -11.30 3.04
N ASP A 91 2.37 -10.63 3.47
CA ASP A 91 1.03 -11.22 3.51
C ASP A 91 0.44 -11.38 2.10
N ALA A 92 -0.32 -12.45 1.90
CA ALA A 92 -1.26 -12.52 0.79
C ALA A 92 -2.49 -11.68 1.14
N VAL A 93 -2.76 -10.64 0.35
CA VAL A 93 -3.84 -9.68 0.61
C VAL A 93 -4.78 -9.60 -0.57
N THR A 94 -6.08 -9.67 -0.30
CA THR A 94 -7.14 -9.31 -1.25
C THR A 94 -7.89 -8.10 -0.74
N VAL A 95 -8.42 -7.27 -1.66
CA VAL A 95 -9.11 -6.01 -1.29
C VAL A 95 -10.50 -5.94 -1.92
N SER A 96 -11.45 -5.36 -1.19
CA SER A 96 -12.83 -5.22 -1.66
C SER A 96 -13.58 -4.07 -0.98
N GLY A 97 -14.62 -3.57 -1.66
CA GLY A 97 -15.56 -2.59 -1.12
C GLY A 97 -14.95 -1.20 -0.86
N GLY A 98 -15.64 -0.43 -0.01
CA GLY A 98 -15.29 0.96 0.26
C GLY A 98 -15.38 1.83 -0.99
N THR A 99 -14.46 2.77 -1.13
CA THR A 99 -14.34 3.71 -2.25
C THR A 99 -13.27 3.28 -3.27
N LEU A 100 -12.75 2.05 -3.19
CA LEU A 100 -11.65 1.59 -4.04
C LEU A 100 -11.94 1.74 -5.52
N THR A 101 -13.10 1.26 -5.98
CA THR A 101 -13.50 1.32 -7.40
C THR A 101 -13.58 2.77 -7.88
N ASP A 102 -14.25 3.63 -7.12
CA ASP A 102 -14.41 5.05 -7.46
C ASP A 102 -13.05 5.78 -7.44
N TYR A 103 -12.19 5.46 -6.47
CA TYR A 103 -10.84 6.01 -6.39
C TYR A 103 -10.02 5.62 -7.62
N LEU A 104 -9.95 4.33 -7.97
CA LEU A 104 -9.20 3.86 -9.15
C LEU A 104 -9.76 4.45 -10.45
N ALA A 105 -11.07 4.69 -10.53
CA ALA A 105 -11.71 5.35 -11.67
C ALA A 105 -11.47 6.87 -11.72
N SER A 106 -11.11 7.51 -10.59
CA SER A 106 -10.87 8.95 -10.51
C SER A 106 -9.56 9.39 -11.20
N PRO A 107 -9.41 10.69 -11.57
CA PRO A 107 -8.16 11.20 -12.14
C PRO A 107 -6.93 10.97 -11.24
N GLU A 108 -7.12 11.03 -9.92
CA GLU A 108 -6.04 10.76 -8.96
C GLU A 108 -5.66 9.29 -8.99
N GLY A 109 -6.62 8.37 -8.83
CA GLY A 109 -6.33 6.94 -8.82
C GLY A 109 -5.75 6.44 -10.14
N ARG A 110 -6.20 6.96 -11.29
CA ARG A 110 -5.59 6.65 -12.60
C ARG A 110 -4.15 7.11 -12.72
N ARG A 111 -3.79 8.24 -12.09
CA ARG A 111 -2.41 8.75 -12.07
C ARG A 111 -1.53 7.91 -11.14
N GLU A 112 -2.02 7.58 -9.95
CA GLU A 112 -1.27 6.81 -8.94
C GLU A 112 -1.13 5.32 -9.32
N PHE A 113 -2.20 4.76 -9.89
CA PHE A 113 -2.33 3.35 -10.22
C PHE A 113 -2.84 3.14 -11.65
N PRO A 114 -2.09 3.58 -12.69
CA PRO A 114 -2.48 3.34 -14.08
C PRO A 114 -2.62 1.85 -14.34
N ASP A 115 -3.75 1.48 -14.96
CA ASP A 115 -4.13 0.14 -15.38
C ASP A 115 -4.09 -0.94 -14.28
N ALA A 116 -4.12 -0.53 -13.01
CA ALA A 116 -4.04 -1.47 -11.90
C ALA A 116 -5.42 -2.08 -11.61
N SER A 117 -5.50 -3.41 -11.66
CA SER A 117 -6.61 -4.17 -11.10
C SER A 117 -6.16 -4.78 -9.78
N PHE A 118 -6.84 -4.40 -8.69
CA PHE A 118 -6.57 -4.93 -7.34
C PHE A 118 -7.68 -5.89 -6.84
N ALA A 119 -8.73 -6.14 -7.64
CA ALA A 119 -9.80 -7.09 -7.35
C ALA A 119 -9.54 -8.44 -8.05
N ARG A 120 -9.90 -9.63 -7.55
CA ARG A 120 -10.86 -10.03 -6.49
C ARG A 120 -10.52 -11.48 -6.05
N ALA A 121 -10.68 -11.86 -4.78
CA ALA A 121 -11.09 -13.25 -4.48
C ALA A 121 -12.62 -13.26 -4.49
N ALA A 122 -13.19 -14.23 -5.19
CA ALA A 122 -14.63 -14.49 -5.27
C ALA A 122 -15.21 -14.75 -3.88
#